data_AF-A0A2S7P8N9-F1
#
_entry.id   AF-A0A2S7P8N9-F1
#
_cell.length_a   1.000
_cell.length_b   1.000
_cell.length_c   1.000
_cell.angle_alpha   90.00
_cell.angle_beta   90.00
_cell.angle_gamma   90.00
#
_symmetry.space_group_name_H-M   'P 1'
#
loop_
_entity.id
_entity.type
_entity.pdbx_description
1 polymer ?
#
loop_
_entity_poly.entity_id
_entity_poly.type
_entity_poly.pdbx_seq_one_letter_code
_entity_poly.pdbx_strand_id
1 'polypeptide(L)'
;MASTVTGGGTAAVVYPTTIAQLKAYLTSDEPQNIVISGTFNFAGSEGTTSMQACNTYPCTPSNGGQALLNGLGGCGSNPTYSVSIDTAAYQGINVKSQKTLVGKNGATLNGKGLRFVGVSNIIIQNIAITNLNPKYVWGGDALSFSDTNNIWIDHVTTSSLGRQHYSFGTGANNAVTISNSFINGKTAYSASCDGHSYWGMELVGSGDQITFYSTRLRNSSM
;
A
#
# COMPACT_ATOMS: atom_id res chain seq x y z
N MET A 1 -10.24 -10.97 -14.81
CA MET A 1 -10.27 -9.54 -15.20
C MET A 1 -11.45 -8.85 -14.55
N ALA A 2 -11.25 -7.66 -13.98
CA ALA A 2 -12.27 -6.77 -13.43
C ALA A 2 -13.11 -6.08 -14.53
N SER A 3 -13.65 -6.81 -15.50
CA SER A 3 -14.29 -6.23 -16.70
C SER A 3 -15.64 -5.54 -16.43
N THR A 4 -16.21 -5.72 -15.23
CA THR A 4 -17.51 -5.15 -14.82
C THR A 4 -17.37 -4.08 -13.75
N VAL A 5 -16.16 -3.60 -13.46
CA VAL A 5 -15.92 -2.58 -12.43
C VAL A 5 -16.52 -1.23 -12.86
N THR A 6 -17.25 -0.59 -11.95
CA THR A 6 -17.86 0.73 -12.14
C THR A 6 -17.43 1.75 -11.08
N GLY A 7 -16.83 1.29 -9.98
CA GLY A 7 -16.35 2.14 -8.89
C GLY A 7 -17.49 2.94 -8.25
N GLY A 8 -17.32 4.26 -8.14
CA GLY A 8 -18.35 5.20 -7.69
C GLY A 8 -19.50 5.43 -8.67
N GLY A 9 -19.46 4.84 -9.88
CA GLY A 9 -20.53 4.92 -10.87
C GLY A 9 -20.85 6.35 -11.28
N THR A 10 -22.14 6.73 -11.17
CA THR A 10 -22.66 8.06 -11.54
C THR A 10 -22.64 9.07 -10.40
N ALA A 11 -22.02 8.76 -9.25
CA ALA A 11 -21.90 9.68 -8.13
C ALA A 11 -21.25 11.02 -8.56
N ALA A 12 -21.68 12.11 -7.94
CA ALA A 12 -21.05 13.42 -8.17
C ALA A 12 -19.56 13.37 -7.80
N VAL A 13 -18.74 14.09 -8.57
CA VAL A 13 -17.29 14.13 -8.33
C VAL A 13 -17.00 15.03 -7.13
N VAL A 14 -16.19 14.52 -6.21
CA VAL A 14 -15.67 15.27 -5.05
C VAL A 14 -14.17 15.52 -5.19
N TYR A 15 -13.73 16.66 -4.68
CA TYR A 15 -12.35 17.14 -4.76
C TYR A 15 -11.85 17.47 -3.35
N PRO A 16 -11.39 16.46 -2.57
CA PRO A 16 -10.83 16.74 -1.26
C PRO A 16 -9.61 17.65 -1.42
N THR A 17 -9.39 18.51 -0.43
CA THR A 17 -8.22 19.42 -0.35
C THR A 17 -7.35 19.12 0.86
N THR A 18 -7.80 18.22 1.73
CA THR A 18 -7.11 17.81 2.96
C THR A 18 -7.09 16.30 3.11
N ILE A 19 -6.12 15.77 3.85
CA ILE A 19 -6.04 14.34 4.17
C ILE A 19 -7.27 13.85 4.95
N ALA A 20 -7.89 14.71 5.76
CA ALA A 20 -9.09 14.38 6.51
C ALA A 20 -10.30 14.19 5.58
N GLN A 21 -10.50 15.09 4.61
CA GLN A 21 -11.56 14.95 3.61
C GLN A 21 -11.36 13.71 2.73
N LEU A 22 -10.12 13.47 2.27
CA LEU A 22 -9.81 12.28 1.48
C LEU A 22 -10.14 11.00 2.26
N LYS A 23 -9.71 10.91 3.52
CA LYS A 23 -10.02 9.77 4.39
C LYS A 23 -11.53 9.61 4.54
N ALA A 24 -12.25 10.69 4.83
CA ALA A 24 -13.70 10.67 4.99
C ALA A 24 -14.44 10.14 3.75
N TYR A 25 -14.07 10.59 2.54
CA TYR A 25 -14.68 10.10 1.31
C TYR A 25 -14.37 8.62 1.04
N LEU A 26 -13.11 8.20 1.24
CA LEU A 26 -12.71 6.80 1.04
C LEU A 26 -13.39 5.83 2.03
N THR A 27 -13.69 6.29 3.24
CA THR A 27 -14.32 5.49 4.30
C THR A 27 -15.84 5.63 4.36
N SER A 28 -16.45 6.46 3.52
CA SER A 28 -17.91 6.64 3.46
C SER A 28 -18.61 5.38 2.92
N ASP A 29 -19.80 5.07 3.42
CA ASP A 29 -20.62 3.99 2.87
C ASP A 29 -21.27 4.36 1.52
N GLU A 30 -21.36 5.66 1.20
CA GLU A 30 -21.90 6.15 -0.07
C GLU A 30 -20.93 5.90 -1.25
N PRO A 31 -21.44 5.67 -2.48
CA PRO A 31 -20.61 5.70 -3.67
C PRO A 31 -19.89 7.05 -3.81
N GLN A 32 -18.60 7.04 -4.15
CA GLN A 32 -17.81 8.28 -4.31
C GLN A 32 -16.93 8.23 -5.55
N ASN A 33 -16.97 9.32 -6.33
CA ASN A 33 -16.02 9.62 -7.39
C ASN A 33 -15.05 10.69 -6.90
N ILE A 34 -13.86 10.29 -6.47
CA ILE A 34 -12.88 11.12 -5.76
C ILE A 34 -11.75 11.48 -6.72
N VAL A 35 -11.52 12.78 -6.93
CA VAL A 35 -10.40 13.27 -7.74
C VAL A 35 -9.43 14.03 -6.85
N ILE A 36 -8.17 13.58 -6.82
CA ILE A 36 -7.08 14.24 -6.09
C ILE A 36 -6.06 14.84 -7.04
N SER A 37 -5.43 15.94 -6.62
CA SER A 37 -4.38 16.62 -7.37
C SER A 37 -3.22 16.96 -6.44
N GLY A 38 -1.98 16.68 -6.86
CA GLY A 38 -0.79 16.91 -6.04
C GLY A 38 -0.67 15.98 -4.83
N THR A 39 0.15 16.36 -3.86
CA THR A 39 0.50 15.48 -2.73
C THR A 39 -0.45 15.61 -1.55
N PHE A 40 -1.01 14.47 -1.12
CA PHE A 40 -1.68 14.29 0.16
C PHE A 40 -0.68 13.67 1.14
N ASN A 41 -0.11 14.50 2.00
CA ASN A 41 0.94 14.07 2.93
C ASN A 41 0.34 13.64 4.28
N PHE A 42 0.42 12.36 4.57
CA PHE A 42 0.03 11.75 5.85
C PHE A 42 1.22 11.51 6.79
N ALA A 43 2.46 11.67 6.32
CA ALA A 43 3.63 11.50 7.18
C ALA A 43 3.55 12.46 8.38
N GLY A 44 3.68 11.90 9.59
CA GLY A 44 3.55 12.59 10.87
C GLY A 44 2.13 12.90 11.31
N SER A 45 1.09 12.66 10.48
CA SER A 45 -0.27 13.09 10.78
C SER A 45 -0.94 12.30 11.91
N GLU A 46 -0.46 11.08 12.18
CA GLU A 46 -0.97 10.20 13.24
C GLU A 46 0.08 9.97 14.35
N GLY A 47 1.11 10.82 14.41
CA GLY A 47 2.21 10.71 15.38
C GLY A 47 3.10 9.48 15.14
N THR A 48 3.76 9.03 16.21
CA THR A 48 4.66 7.87 16.16
C THR A 48 4.29 6.79 17.17
N THR A 49 4.51 5.53 16.80
CA THR A 49 4.29 4.37 17.67
C THR A 49 5.63 3.74 18.05
N SER A 50 5.85 3.49 19.35
CA SER A 50 7.01 2.73 19.83
C SER A 50 6.76 1.23 19.69
N MET A 51 7.68 0.51 19.05
CA MET A 51 7.60 -0.93 18.82
C MET A 51 8.94 -1.60 19.10
N GLN A 52 8.92 -2.92 19.27
CA GLN A 52 10.12 -3.74 19.30
C GLN A 52 10.48 -4.19 17.89
N ALA A 53 11.76 -4.17 17.56
CA ALA A 53 12.31 -4.67 16.30
C ALA A 53 13.58 -5.50 16.55
N CYS A 54 14.00 -6.25 15.54
CA CYS A 54 15.28 -6.94 15.53
C CYS A 54 15.97 -6.78 14.18
N ASN A 55 17.29 -7.00 14.18
CA ASN A 55 18.06 -7.14 12.95
C ASN A 55 18.07 -8.62 12.56
N THR A 56 17.31 -8.99 11.53
CA THR A 56 17.22 -10.37 11.03
C THR A 56 17.94 -10.56 9.70
N TYR A 57 18.29 -9.47 9.03
CA TYR A 57 18.97 -9.46 7.74
C TYR A 57 20.49 -9.23 7.90
N PRO A 58 21.31 -9.53 6.88
CA PRO A 58 22.77 -9.31 6.93
C PRO A 58 23.20 -7.85 7.14
N CYS A 59 22.28 -6.91 6.90
CA CYS A 59 22.43 -5.48 7.13
C CYS A 59 21.38 -4.97 8.11
N THR A 60 21.62 -3.76 8.61
CA THR A 60 20.77 -3.09 9.59
C THR A 60 20.36 -1.71 9.04
N PRO A 61 19.36 -1.05 9.65
CA PRO A 61 19.00 0.31 9.24
C PRO A 61 20.14 1.34 9.24
N SER A 62 21.24 1.11 9.96
CA SER A 62 22.40 2.03 9.96
C SER A 62 23.27 1.92 8.72
N ASN A 63 23.17 0.84 7.93
CA ASN A 63 23.97 0.62 6.72
C ASN A 63 23.11 0.26 5.49
N GLY A 64 21.87 0.79 5.43
CA GLY A 64 20.98 0.61 4.28
C GLY A 64 20.17 -0.71 4.29
N GLY A 65 20.17 -1.43 5.41
CA GLY A 65 19.29 -2.58 5.64
C GLY A 65 17.92 -2.21 6.18
N GLN A 66 17.04 -3.21 6.28
CA GLN A 66 15.79 -3.09 7.04
C GLN A 66 15.92 -3.75 8.41
N ALA A 67 15.08 -3.36 9.36
CA ALA A 67 14.83 -4.11 10.58
C ALA A 67 13.43 -4.74 10.53
N LEU A 68 13.25 -5.87 11.21
CA LEU A 68 11.97 -6.55 11.29
C LEU A 68 11.22 -6.10 12.54
N LEU A 69 10.03 -5.53 12.38
CA LEU A 69 9.17 -5.20 13.53
C LEU A 69 8.60 -6.50 14.12
N ASN A 70 8.62 -6.60 15.45
CA ASN A 70 8.29 -7.83 16.16
C ASN A 70 6.79 -7.96 16.52
N GLY A 71 5.91 -7.19 15.89
CA GLY A 71 4.47 -7.19 16.21
C GLY A 71 3.78 -8.55 16.04
N LEU A 72 4.34 -9.41 15.18
CA LEU A 72 3.86 -10.77 14.91
C LEU A 72 4.81 -11.86 15.44
N GLY A 73 5.75 -11.51 16.34
CA GLY A 73 6.73 -12.46 16.87
C GLY A 73 7.81 -12.89 15.86
N GLY A 74 7.91 -12.22 14.71
CA GLY A 74 8.81 -12.58 13.61
C GLY A 74 10.31 -12.52 13.96
N CYS A 75 10.70 -11.89 15.07
CA CYS A 75 12.08 -11.90 15.52
C CYS A 75 12.54 -13.24 16.10
N GLY A 76 11.62 -14.11 16.51
CA GLY A 76 11.96 -15.39 17.14
C GLY A 76 12.87 -15.18 18.35
N SER A 77 14.05 -15.80 18.34
CA SER A 77 15.07 -15.69 19.39
C SER A 77 16.04 -14.52 19.23
N ASN A 78 15.92 -13.71 18.17
CA ASN A 78 16.83 -12.59 17.96
C ASN A 78 16.61 -11.50 19.02
N PRO A 79 17.70 -10.87 19.53
CA PRO A 79 17.59 -9.74 20.46
C PRO A 79 16.74 -8.61 19.88
N THR A 80 15.81 -8.08 20.67
CA THR A 80 14.95 -6.96 20.27
C THR A 80 15.46 -5.63 20.82
N TYR A 81 15.15 -4.56 20.11
CA TYR A 81 15.38 -3.17 20.53
C TYR A 81 14.17 -2.29 20.20
N SER A 82 14.02 -1.20 20.96
CA SER A 82 12.92 -0.25 20.74
C SER A 82 13.19 0.64 19.53
N VAL A 83 12.16 0.83 18.71
CA VAL A 83 12.15 1.75 17.57
C VAL A 83 10.88 2.59 17.60
N SER A 84 10.93 3.77 16.97
CA SER A 84 9.77 4.62 16.75
C SER A 84 9.44 4.64 15.26
N ILE A 85 8.19 4.33 14.91
CA ILE A 85 7.70 4.34 13.52
C ILE A 85 6.62 5.39 13.32
N ASP A 86 6.44 5.86 12.09
CA ASP A 86 5.30 6.70 11.73
C ASP A 86 4.01 5.87 11.79
N THR A 87 3.07 6.28 12.64
CA THR A 87 1.81 5.55 12.83
C THR A 87 0.94 5.60 11.57
N ALA A 88 0.98 6.69 10.81
CA ALA A 88 0.14 6.84 9.63
C ALA A 88 0.53 5.80 8.58
N ALA A 89 1.83 5.58 8.36
CA ALA A 89 2.33 4.61 7.39
C ALA A 89 2.04 3.15 7.76
N TYR A 90 1.89 2.83 9.06
CA TYR A 90 1.71 1.46 9.55
C TYR A 90 0.44 0.78 9.05
N GLN A 91 -0.67 1.53 8.95
CA GLN A 91 -1.96 0.99 8.53
C GLN A 91 -2.58 1.84 7.42
N GLY A 92 -2.90 1.19 6.29
CA GLY A 92 -3.59 1.84 5.16
C GLY A 92 -5.02 2.29 5.50
N ILE A 93 -5.57 3.19 4.69
CA ILE A 93 -6.97 3.62 4.78
C ILE A 93 -7.88 2.45 4.40
N ASN A 94 -8.82 2.08 5.27
CA ASN A 94 -9.84 1.07 4.95
C ASN A 94 -10.86 1.64 3.94
N VAL A 95 -10.62 1.42 2.65
CA VAL A 95 -11.47 1.92 1.58
C VAL A 95 -12.75 1.09 1.53
N LYS A 96 -13.91 1.74 1.53
CA LYS A 96 -15.23 1.10 1.40
C LYS A 96 -15.54 0.73 -0.06
N SER A 97 -16.55 -0.10 -0.28
CA SER A 97 -17.03 -0.45 -1.64
C SER A 97 -17.51 0.76 -2.43
N GLN A 98 -17.62 0.61 -3.76
CA GLN A 98 -18.17 1.62 -4.67
C GLN A 98 -17.37 2.93 -4.66
N LYS A 99 -16.06 2.83 -4.87
CA LYS A 99 -15.15 3.98 -4.86
C LYS A 99 -14.40 4.08 -6.17
N THR A 100 -14.29 5.29 -6.68
CA THR A 100 -13.35 5.65 -7.74
C THR A 100 -12.40 6.69 -7.17
N LEU A 101 -11.10 6.42 -7.16
CA LEU A 101 -10.05 7.39 -6.82
C LEU A 101 -9.18 7.63 -8.04
N VAL A 102 -9.19 8.85 -8.57
CA VAL A 102 -8.38 9.23 -9.74
C VAL A 102 -7.44 10.37 -9.38
N GLY A 103 -6.17 10.21 -9.74
CA GLY A 103 -5.17 11.25 -9.58
C GLY A 103 -5.00 12.16 -10.79
N LYS A 104 -4.63 13.43 -10.54
CA LYS A 104 -4.17 14.43 -11.50
C LYS A 104 -2.88 15.09 -11.02
N ASN A 105 -2.11 15.68 -11.92
CA ASN A 105 -0.97 16.55 -11.60
C ASN A 105 0.00 15.97 -10.55
N GLY A 106 0.45 14.72 -10.74
CA GLY A 106 1.37 14.06 -9.81
C GLY A 106 0.73 13.66 -8.47
N ALA A 107 -0.55 13.33 -8.48
CA ALA A 107 -1.30 12.88 -7.32
C ALA A 107 -0.55 11.80 -6.52
N THR A 108 -0.23 12.09 -5.26
CA THR A 108 0.61 11.21 -4.43
C THR A 108 0.03 11.08 -3.02
N LEU A 109 -0.07 9.86 -2.52
CA LEU A 109 -0.26 9.56 -1.10
C LEU A 109 1.13 9.31 -0.50
N ASN A 110 1.60 10.25 0.33
CA ASN A 110 2.89 10.12 1.02
C ASN A 110 2.63 9.71 2.48
N GLY A 111 3.16 8.58 2.93
CA GLY A 111 2.99 8.12 4.31
C GLY A 111 1.68 7.41 4.61
N LYS A 112 0.90 6.98 3.61
CA LYS A 112 -0.33 6.19 3.81
C LYS A 112 -0.63 5.26 2.64
N GLY A 113 -0.86 3.98 2.93
CA GLY A 113 -1.36 2.99 1.96
C GLY A 113 -2.90 2.94 1.88
N LEU A 114 -3.43 2.04 1.06
CA LEU A 114 -4.86 1.72 0.96
C LEU A 114 -5.10 0.24 1.28
N ARG A 115 -6.19 -0.03 2.00
CA ARG A 115 -6.56 -1.38 2.46
C ARG A 115 -8.00 -1.69 2.03
N PHE A 116 -8.15 -2.81 1.34
CA PHE A 116 -9.42 -3.32 0.79
C PHE A 116 -9.73 -4.66 1.47
N VAL A 117 -10.67 -4.66 2.42
CA VAL A 117 -11.04 -5.89 3.15
C VAL A 117 -12.55 -6.06 3.20
N GLY A 118 -13.05 -7.15 2.62
CA GLY A 118 -14.49 -7.42 2.55
C GLY A 118 -15.24 -6.41 1.67
N VAL A 119 -14.58 -5.87 0.65
CA VAL A 119 -15.12 -4.79 -0.21
C VAL A 119 -15.07 -5.15 -1.68
N SER A 120 -15.87 -4.44 -2.47
CA SER A 120 -16.01 -4.70 -3.88
C SER A 120 -16.24 -3.44 -4.71
N ASN A 121 -16.03 -3.56 -6.02
CA ASN A 121 -16.31 -2.52 -6.99
C ASN A 121 -15.53 -1.22 -6.72
N ILE A 122 -14.21 -1.27 -6.88
CA ILE A 122 -13.31 -0.13 -6.61
C ILE A 122 -12.37 0.09 -7.78
N ILE A 123 -12.18 1.35 -8.16
CA ILE A 123 -11.20 1.81 -9.15
C ILE A 123 -10.20 2.74 -8.47
N ILE A 124 -8.91 2.44 -8.58
CA ILE A 124 -7.82 3.33 -8.17
C ILE A 124 -6.95 3.60 -9.40
N GLN A 125 -6.86 4.85 -9.83
CA GLN A 125 -6.18 5.20 -11.07
C GLN A 125 -5.25 6.41 -10.94
N ASN A 126 -4.07 6.31 -11.56
CA ASN A 126 -3.14 7.43 -11.77
C ASN A 126 -2.69 8.15 -10.48
N ILE A 127 -2.35 7.37 -9.45
CA ILE A 127 -1.79 7.90 -8.20
C ILE A 127 -0.44 7.26 -7.90
N ALA A 128 0.39 7.94 -7.12
CA ALA A 128 1.55 7.35 -6.47
C ALA A 128 1.28 7.08 -4.99
N ILE A 129 1.84 5.99 -4.45
CA ILE A 129 1.88 5.69 -3.01
C ILE A 129 3.33 5.50 -2.61
N THR A 130 3.79 6.23 -1.59
CA THR A 130 5.20 6.21 -1.20
C THR A 130 5.44 6.45 0.29
N ASN A 131 6.69 6.22 0.72
CA ASN A 131 7.22 6.54 2.03
C ASN A 131 6.47 5.87 3.19
N LEU A 132 6.36 4.54 3.16
CA LEU A 132 5.68 3.77 4.20
C LEU A 132 6.68 3.12 5.15
N ASN A 133 7.30 3.90 6.04
CA ASN A 133 8.31 3.40 6.99
C ASN A 133 9.39 2.48 6.34
N PRO A 134 10.11 2.94 5.30
CA PRO A 134 10.95 2.06 4.46
C PRO A 134 12.03 1.27 5.22
N LYS A 135 12.45 1.76 6.39
CA LYS A 135 13.44 1.09 7.26
C LYS A 135 12.93 -0.19 7.93
N TYR A 136 11.62 -0.41 7.96
CA TYR A 136 10.99 -1.36 8.86
C TYR A 136 10.10 -2.32 8.08
N VAL A 137 10.46 -3.61 8.05
CA VAL A 137 9.57 -4.68 7.59
C VAL A 137 8.37 -4.75 8.54
N TRP A 138 7.17 -4.88 7.97
CA TRP A 138 5.86 -4.63 8.59
C TRP A 138 5.54 -3.15 8.89
N GLY A 139 6.38 -2.22 8.43
CA GLY A 139 6.19 -0.79 8.67
C GLY A 139 5.08 -0.15 7.83
N GLY A 140 4.62 -0.85 6.79
CA GLY A 140 3.49 -0.43 5.95
C GLY A 140 3.50 -1.10 4.57
N ASP A 141 2.31 -1.42 4.08
CA ASP A 141 2.05 -1.91 2.74
C ASP A 141 1.32 -0.85 1.91
N ALA A 142 1.61 -0.74 0.62
CA ALA A 142 0.97 0.27 -0.23
C ALA A 142 -0.49 -0.08 -0.56
N LEU A 143 -0.75 -1.30 -1.00
CA LEU A 143 -2.07 -1.78 -1.38
C LEU A 143 -2.29 -3.17 -0.77
N SER A 144 -3.24 -3.30 0.15
CA SER A 144 -3.56 -4.57 0.81
C SER A 144 -4.98 -5.03 0.45
N PHE A 145 -5.15 -6.32 0.13
CA PHE A 145 -6.40 -6.93 -0.32
C PHE A 145 -6.72 -8.17 0.51
N SER A 146 -7.98 -8.35 0.92
CA SER A 146 -8.50 -9.62 1.45
C SER A 146 -10.01 -9.66 1.23
N ASP A 147 -10.53 -10.80 0.78
CA ASP A 147 -11.97 -11.00 0.58
C ASP A 147 -12.58 -9.91 -0.32
N THR A 148 -11.91 -9.66 -1.45
CA THR A 148 -12.29 -8.59 -2.39
C THR A 148 -12.95 -9.15 -3.64
N ASN A 149 -13.76 -8.30 -4.30
CA ASN A 149 -14.33 -8.63 -5.60
C ASN A 149 -14.35 -7.42 -6.53
N ASN A 150 -13.92 -7.59 -7.78
CA ASN A 150 -14.04 -6.58 -8.83
C ASN A 150 -13.30 -5.28 -8.49
N ILE A 151 -11.97 -5.36 -8.39
CA ILE A 151 -11.08 -4.24 -8.07
C ILE A 151 -10.17 -3.95 -9.26
N TRP A 152 -10.04 -2.69 -9.64
CA TRP A 152 -9.15 -2.26 -10.72
C TRP A 152 -8.14 -1.22 -10.24
N ILE A 153 -6.86 -1.59 -10.29
CA ILE A 153 -5.73 -0.73 -10.01
C ILE A 153 -5.03 -0.43 -11.33
N ASP A 154 -4.97 0.83 -11.72
CA ASP A 154 -4.47 1.22 -13.05
C ASP A 154 -3.54 2.44 -12.97
N HIS A 155 -2.42 2.42 -13.69
CA HIS A 155 -1.45 3.52 -13.67
C HIS A 155 -1.01 3.94 -12.25
N VAL A 156 -0.94 2.99 -11.31
CA VAL A 156 -0.48 3.28 -9.95
C VAL A 156 1.02 3.07 -9.85
N THR A 157 1.71 3.99 -9.20
CA THR A 157 3.14 3.84 -8.88
C THR A 157 3.32 3.61 -7.38
N THR A 158 4.11 2.61 -7.00
CA THR A 158 4.44 2.33 -5.60
C THR A 158 5.96 2.36 -5.38
N SER A 159 6.42 2.95 -4.28
CA SER A 159 7.86 3.12 -4.02
C SER A 159 8.19 3.32 -2.53
N SER A 160 9.41 2.98 -2.12
CA SER A 160 9.94 3.30 -0.78
C SER A 160 9.01 2.86 0.37
N LEU A 161 8.74 1.56 0.42
CA LEU A 161 7.81 0.95 1.38
C LEU A 161 8.58 0.10 2.40
N GLY A 162 7.99 -0.12 3.57
CA GLY A 162 8.52 -1.00 4.60
C GLY A 162 8.36 -2.48 4.22
N ARG A 163 7.23 -2.84 3.60
CA ARG A 163 6.98 -4.20 3.12
C ARG A 163 6.32 -4.17 1.73
N GLN A 164 5.10 -4.71 1.56
CA GLN A 164 4.60 -5.08 0.24
C GLN A 164 4.14 -3.88 -0.58
N HIS A 165 4.47 -3.90 -1.88
CA HIS A 165 3.81 -3.02 -2.84
C HIS A 165 2.37 -3.47 -3.10
N TYR A 166 2.14 -4.78 -3.20
CA TYR A 166 0.81 -5.39 -3.24
C TYR A 166 0.75 -6.60 -2.30
N SER A 167 -0.09 -6.55 -1.27
CA SER A 167 -0.31 -7.68 -0.34
C SER A 167 -1.72 -8.23 -0.53
N PHE A 168 -1.82 -9.45 -1.03
CA PHE A 168 -3.07 -10.21 -1.08
C PHE A 168 -3.04 -11.20 0.08
N GLY A 169 -3.82 -10.89 1.12
CA GLY A 169 -3.98 -11.74 2.31
C GLY A 169 -4.67 -13.06 1.98
N THR A 170 -4.94 -13.86 3.01
CA THR A 170 -5.43 -15.24 2.86
C THR A 170 -6.87 -15.37 2.33
N GLY A 171 -7.67 -14.31 2.47
CA GLY A 171 -9.03 -14.24 1.91
C GLY A 171 -9.02 -14.26 0.39
N ALA A 172 -10.09 -14.76 -0.24
CA ALA A 172 -10.14 -14.89 -1.70
C ALA A 172 -10.38 -13.54 -2.40
N ASN A 173 -9.56 -13.20 -3.38
CA ASN A 173 -9.64 -11.94 -4.14
C ASN A 173 -10.07 -12.23 -5.58
N ASN A 174 -11.32 -11.93 -5.88
CA ASN A 174 -11.95 -12.27 -7.14
C ASN A 174 -11.94 -11.07 -8.11
N ALA A 175 -11.71 -11.35 -9.39
CA ALA A 175 -11.73 -10.36 -10.46
C ALA A 175 -10.93 -9.08 -10.12
N VAL A 176 -9.66 -9.24 -9.70
CA VAL A 176 -8.76 -8.11 -9.50
C VAL A 176 -7.93 -7.90 -10.78
N THR A 177 -7.87 -6.68 -11.28
CA THR A 177 -6.96 -6.31 -12.37
C THR A 177 -5.97 -5.26 -11.87
N ILE A 178 -4.67 -5.51 -12.07
CA ILE A 178 -3.60 -4.55 -11.88
C ILE A 178 -2.96 -4.29 -13.25
N SER A 179 -3.22 -3.11 -13.81
CA SER A 179 -2.78 -2.74 -15.16
C SER A 179 -1.93 -1.48 -15.19
N ASN A 180 -1.01 -1.41 -16.16
CA ASN A 180 -0.19 -0.22 -16.47
C ASN A 180 0.52 0.40 -15.26
N SER A 181 0.71 -0.38 -14.20
CA SER A 181 1.20 0.10 -12.91
C SER A 181 2.70 -0.11 -12.82
N PHE A 182 3.36 0.69 -11.99
CA PHE A 182 4.81 0.64 -11.81
C PHE A 182 5.19 0.38 -10.36
N ILE A 183 5.81 -0.78 -10.15
CA ILE A 183 6.44 -1.15 -8.88
C ILE A 183 7.90 -0.72 -8.95
N ASN A 184 8.23 0.35 -8.25
CA ASN A 184 9.59 0.85 -8.14
C ASN A 184 10.22 0.37 -6.83
N GLY A 185 10.93 -0.75 -6.90
CA GLY A 185 11.60 -1.35 -5.74
C GLY A 185 12.87 -0.60 -5.29
N LYS A 186 13.30 0.47 -5.97
CA LYS A 186 14.48 1.23 -5.54
C LYS A 186 14.21 1.83 -4.15
N THR A 187 15.09 1.53 -3.21
CA THR A 187 14.94 1.94 -1.82
C THR A 187 16.31 2.25 -1.19
N ALA A 188 16.32 3.11 -0.17
CA ALA A 188 17.51 3.33 0.66
C ALA A 188 17.69 2.24 1.73
N TYR A 189 16.64 1.44 1.97
CA TYR A 189 16.60 0.41 2.99
C TYR A 189 16.02 -0.87 2.39
N SER A 190 16.84 -1.91 2.30
CA SER A 190 16.48 -3.19 1.67
C SER A 190 16.84 -4.37 2.55
N ALA A 191 15.97 -5.36 2.66
CA ALA A 191 16.27 -6.64 3.31
C ALA A 191 17.49 -7.36 2.67
N SER A 192 17.74 -7.15 1.37
CA SER A 192 18.86 -7.69 0.60
C SER A 192 20.14 -6.84 0.62
N CYS A 193 20.14 -5.70 1.34
CA CYS A 193 21.33 -4.85 1.52
C CYS A 193 21.93 -4.24 0.23
N ASP A 194 21.15 -4.13 -0.84
CA ASP A 194 21.60 -3.76 -2.18
C ASP A 194 20.78 -2.63 -2.81
N GLY A 195 19.86 -2.02 -2.05
CA GLY A 195 18.99 -0.94 -2.51
C GLY A 195 17.79 -1.39 -3.36
N HIS A 196 17.52 -2.71 -3.38
CA HIS A 196 16.37 -3.30 -4.07
C HIS A 196 15.35 -3.85 -3.07
N SER A 197 14.07 -3.53 -3.25
CA SER A 197 13.00 -4.03 -2.38
C SER A 197 12.78 -5.51 -2.63
N TYR A 198 12.87 -6.32 -1.57
CA TYR A 198 12.52 -7.74 -1.58
C TYR A 198 10.98 -7.95 -1.63
N TRP A 199 10.24 -7.00 -1.05
CA TRP A 199 8.80 -7.11 -0.79
C TRP A 199 7.97 -6.60 -1.95
N GLY A 200 8.07 -7.24 -3.11
CA GLY A 200 7.31 -6.84 -4.29
C GLY A 200 5.81 -7.10 -4.12
N MET A 201 5.43 -8.38 -4.20
CA MET A 201 4.04 -8.79 -4.22
C MET A 201 3.88 -10.10 -3.43
N GLU A 202 2.88 -10.14 -2.58
CA GLU A 202 2.49 -11.31 -1.80
C GLU A 202 1.13 -11.79 -2.31
N LEU A 203 1.08 -12.96 -2.95
CA LEU A 203 -0.09 -13.54 -3.60
C LEU A 203 -0.49 -14.84 -2.89
N VAL A 204 -1.14 -14.74 -1.73
CA VAL A 204 -1.43 -15.92 -0.86
C VAL A 204 -2.93 -16.15 -0.61
N GLY A 205 -3.80 -15.53 -1.39
CA GLY A 205 -5.24 -15.71 -1.24
C GLY A 205 -5.70 -17.11 -1.65
N SER A 206 -6.67 -17.64 -0.90
CA SER A 206 -7.17 -19.03 -1.02
C SER A 206 -7.91 -19.37 -2.32
N GLY A 207 -8.20 -18.38 -3.18
CA GLY A 207 -8.96 -18.57 -4.42
C GLY A 207 -8.84 -17.39 -5.39
N ASP A 208 -7.66 -16.79 -5.46
CA ASP A 208 -7.44 -15.52 -6.16
C ASP A 208 -7.64 -15.62 -7.69
N GLN A 209 -8.26 -14.58 -8.25
CA GLN A 209 -8.39 -14.35 -9.69
C GLN A 209 -7.82 -12.98 -10.05
N ILE A 210 -6.50 -12.91 -10.17
CA ILE A 210 -5.76 -11.67 -10.37
C ILE A 210 -5.21 -11.61 -11.80
N THR A 211 -5.44 -10.51 -12.50
CA THR A 211 -4.86 -10.22 -13.82
C THR A 211 -3.82 -9.12 -13.69
N PHE A 212 -2.58 -9.39 -14.12
CA PHE A 212 -1.56 -8.38 -14.35
C PHE A 212 -1.45 -8.09 -15.83
N TYR A 213 -1.55 -6.82 -16.23
CA TYR A 213 -1.45 -6.44 -17.64
C TYR A 213 -0.60 -5.18 -17.81
N SER A 214 0.50 -5.26 -18.57
CA SER A 214 1.40 -4.13 -18.80
C SER A 214 1.95 -3.51 -17.49
N THR A 215 1.99 -4.29 -16.41
CA THR A 215 2.55 -3.86 -15.12
C THR A 215 4.06 -4.09 -15.13
N ARG A 216 4.81 -3.09 -14.68
CA ARG A 216 6.27 -3.11 -14.66
C ARG A 216 6.78 -3.23 -13.24
N LEU A 217 7.66 -4.20 -13.02
CA LEU A 217 8.46 -4.35 -11.80
C LEU A 217 9.92 -3.99 -12.11
N ARG A 218 10.54 -3.14 -11.29
CA ARG A 218 11.99 -2.86 -11.38
C ARG A 218 12.60 -2.71 -10.01
N ASN A 219 13.91 -2.96 -9.95
CA ASN A 219 14.74 -2.70 -8.77
C ASN A 219 14.26 -3.51 -7.56
N SER A 220 13.91 -4.77 -7.79
CA SER A 220 13.51 -5.74 -6.75
C SER A 220 14.50 -6.90 -6.71
N SER A 221 14.73 -7.43 -5.51
CA SER A 221 15.56 -8.62 -5.28
C SER A 221 14.71 -9.90 -5.34
N MET A 222 15.36 -11.03 -5.65
CA MET A 222 14.76 -12.37 -5.63
C MET A 222 15.02 -13.07 -4.30
#